data_AF-X1VF36-F1
#
_entry.id   AF-X1VF36-F1
#
_cell.length_a   1.000
_cell.length_b   1.000
_cell.length_c   1.000
_cell.angle_alpha   90.00
_cell.angle_beta   90.00
_cell.angle_gamma   90.00
#
_symmetry.space_group_name_H-M   'P 1'
#
loop_
_entity.id
_entity.type
_entity.pdbx_description
1 polymer ?
#
loop_
_entity_poly.entity_id
_entity_poly.type
_entity_poly.pdbx_seq_one_letter_code
_entity_poly.pdbx_strand_id
1 'polypeptide(L)'
;MFKFPFIPREEKFFDLFEQSAQNMVKAARKLKELVDTWENVEEKVGEITKLEHEGDTTTHQIMAQLHRTFVTPFDREDIALLAHVLDDVTDFIHAAADAMLLYKVDSPSQRAKELADIIVQAAAEV
;
A
#
# COMPACT_ATOMS: atom_id res chain seq x y z
N MET A 1 31.66 -31.51 -8.09
CA MET A 1 31.68 -30.34 -7.19
C MET A 1 30.30 -29.72 -7.25
N PHE A 2 29.46 -29.96 -6.23
CA PHE A 2 28.10 -29.42 -6.20
C PHE A 2 28.17 -27.90 -5.98
N LYS A 3 27.84 -27.12 -7.01
CA LYS A 3 27.55 -25.70 -6.85
C LYS A 3 26.22 -25.59 -6.13
N PHE A 4 26.25 -25.30 -4.83
CA PHE A 4 25.08 -24.73 -4.18
C PHE A 4 24.76 -23.42 -4.91
N PRO A 5 23.51 -23.22 -5.41
CA PRO A 5 23.12 -21.90 -5.87
C PRO A 5 23.33 -20.95 -4.69
N PHE A 6 24.16 -19.93 -4.88
CA PHE A 6 24.26 -18.83 -3.95
C PHE A 6 22.84 -18.27 -3.72
N ILE A 7 22.51 -18.08 -2.46
CA ILE A 7 21.16 -17.98 -1.92
C ILE A 7 20.36 -16.83 -2.58
N PRO A 8 19.20 -17.07 -3.23
CA PRO A 8 18.39 -16.06 -3.91
C PRO A 8 17.44 -15.32 -2.93
N ARG A 9 17.94 -14.88 -1.77
CA ARG A 9 17.09 -14.24 -0.74
C ARG A 9 16.95 -12.73 -0.89
N GLU A 10 17.92 -12.07 -1.51
CA GLU A 10 17.94 -10.60 -1.63
C GLU A 10 16.88 -10.09 -2.61
N GLU A 11 16.69 -10.73 -3.77
CA GLU A 11 15.68 -10.33 -4.77
C GLU A 11 14.26 -10.30 -4.20
N LYS A 12 13.93 -11.22 -3.29
CA LYS A 12 12.58 -11.33 -2.72
C LYS A 12 12.12 -10.13 -1.90
N PHE A 13 13.02 -9.39 -1.25
CA PHE A 13 12.58 -8.20 -0.48
C PHE A 13 12.17 -7.08 -1.42
N PHE A 14 12.99 -6.83 -2.45
CA PHE A 14 12.71 -5.79 -3.44
C PHE A 14 11.43 -6.08 -4.24
N ASP A 15 11.19 -7.34 -4.60
CA ASP A 15 9.93 -7.74 -5.25
C ASP A 15 8.70 -7.45 -4.37
N LEU A 16 8.79 -7.70 -3.06
CA LEU A 16 7.70 -7.42 -2.13
C LEU A 16 7.50 -5.92 -1.89
N PHE A 17 8.58 -5.14 -1.83
CA PHE A 17 8.49 -3.68 -1.75
C PHE A 17 7.85 -3.09 -3.01
N GLU A 18 8.26 -3.54 -4.20
CA GLU A 18 7.64 -3.15 -5.46
C GLU A 18 6.15 -3.50 -5.49
N GLN A 19 5.78 -4.70 -5.01
CA GLN A 19 4.38 -5.10 -4.89
C GLN A 19 3.59 -4.16 -3.96
N SER A 20 4.16 -3.81 -2.80
CA SER A 20 3.54 -2.89 -1.84
C SER A 20 3.39 -1.48 -2.42
N ALA A 21 4.42 -0.95 -3.08
CA ALA A 21 4.38 0.36 -3.75
C ALA A 21 3.34 0.41 -4.88
N GLN A 22 3.28 -0.63 -5.72
CA GLN A 22 2.26 -0.73 -6.77
C GLN A 22 0.84 -0.82 -6.19
N ASN A 23 0.67 -1.51 -5.06
CA ASN A 23 -0.60 -1.59 -4.37
C ASN A 23 -1.03 -0.23 -3.81
N MET A 24 -0.11 0.48 -3.15
CA MET A 24 -0.31 1.86 -2.67
C MET A 24 -0.73 2.81 -3.80
N VAL A 25 -0.07 2.74 -4.97
CA VAL A 25 -0.46 3.54 -6.15
C VAL A 25 -1.87 3.19 -6.64
N LYS A 26 -2.25 1.92 -6.63
CA LYS A 26 -3.62 1.50 -6.99
C LYS A 26 -4.64 2.04 -5.99
N ALA A 27 -4.37 1.94 -4.69
CA ALA A 27 -5.24 2.46 -3.64
C ALA A 27 -5.43 3.97 -3.77
N ALA A 28 -4.35 4.73 -3.99
CA ALA A 28 -4.40 6.17 -4.21
C ALA A 28 -5.29 6.53 -5.41
N ARG A 29 -5.13 5.82 -6.54
CA ARG A 29 -5.96 6.03 -7.74
C ARG A 29 -7.42 5.70 -7.49
N LYS A 30 -7.71 4.65 -6.71
CA LYS A 30 -9.07 4.28 -6.33
C LYS A 30 -9.74 5.30 -5.41
N LEU A 31 -9.01 5.88 -4.46
CA LEU A 31 -9.49 7.01 -3.67
C LEU A 31 -9.81 8.21 -4.55
N LYS A 32 -8.92 8.56 -5.49
CA LYS A 32 -9.18 9.63 -6.46
C LYS A 32 -10.44 9.35 -7.28
N GLU A 33 -10.58 8.14 -7.81
CA GLU A 33 -11.76 7.71 -8.57
C GLU A 33 -13.05 7.85 -7.74
N LEU A 34 -13.00 7.44 -6.48
CA LEU A 34 -14.10 7.57 -5.52
C LEU A 34 -14.50 9.04 -5.36
N VAL A 35 -13.56 9.93 -5.03
CA VAL A 35 -13.89 11.35 -4.77
C VAL A 35 -14.23 12.15 -6.03
N ASP A 36 -13.72 11.75 -7.20
CA ASP A 36 -14.00 12.46 -8.46
C ASP A 36 -15.43 12.20 -8.93
N THR A 37 -15.85 10.94 -8.90
CA THR A 37 -17.15 10.49 -9.44
C THR A 37 -18.25 10.49 -8.41
N TRP A 38 -17.95 10.08 -7.18
CA TRP A 38 -18.91 9.91 -6.08
C TRP A 38 -20.13 9.04 -6.42
N GLU A 39 -19.91 7.99 -7.20
CA GLU A 39 -20.92 6.98 -7.56
C GLU A 39 -20.51 5.61 -7.04
N ASN A 40 -21.48 4.76 -6.71
CA ASN A 40 -21.26 3.40 -6.17
C ASN A 40 -20.27 3.40 -4.99
N VAL A 41 -20.44 4.36 -4.06
CA VAL A 41 -19.49 4.62 -2.97
C VAL A 41 -19.15 3.36 -2.17
N GLU A 42 -20.14 2.59 -1.75
CA GLU A 42 -19.92 1.34 -0.99
C GLU A 42 -19.07 0.31 -1.75
N GLU A 43 -19.31 0.17 -3.06
CA GLU A 43 -18.53 -0.74 -3.91
C GLU A 43 -17.07 -0.27 -4.02
N LYS A 44 -16.85 1.02 -4.29
CA LYS A 44 -15.51 1.61 -4.42
C LYS A 44 -14.73 1.60 -3.11
N VAL A 45 -15.39 1.86 -1.98
CA VAL A 45 -14.80 1.69 -0.65
C VAL A 45 -14.41 0.22 -0.45
N GLY A 46 -15.28 -0.73 -0.82
CA GLY A 46 -14.97 -2.16 -0.76
C GLY A 46 -13.79 -2.58 -1.66
N GLU A 47 -13.55 -1.91 -2.79
CA GLU A 47 -12.34 -2.10 -3.60
C GLU A 47 -11.09 -1.59 -2.88
N ILE A 48 -11.17 -0.42 -2.23
CA ILE A 48 -10.06 0.14 -1.43
C ILE A 48 -9.74 -0.77 -0.23
N THR A 49 -10.76 -1.28 0.47
CA THR A 49 -10.59 -2.26 1.57
C THR A 49 -9.89 -3.54 1.10
N LYS A 50 -10.14 -4.00 -0.14
CA LYS A 50 -9.41 -5.16 -0.68
C LYS A 50 -7.93 -4.83 -0.90
N LEU A 51 -7.64 -3.64 -1.43
CA LEU A 51 -6.26 -3.19 -1.63
C LEU A 51 -5.52 -3.03 -0.30
N GLU A 52 -6.18 -2.54 0.74
CA GLU A 52 -5.59 -2.52 2.08
C GLU A 52 -5.22 -3.91 2.57
N HIS A 53 -6.14 -4.88 2.55
CA HIS A 53 -5.83 -6.25 2.95
C HIS A 53 -4.72 -6.90 2.09
N GLU A 54 -4.62 -6.55 0.80
CA GLU A 54 -3.53 -6.98 -0.07
C GLU A 54 -2.18 -6.39 0.38
N GLY A 55 -2.15 -5.10 0.72
CA GLY A 55 -0.97 -4.42 1.29
C GLY A 55 -0.52 -5.04 2.60
N ASP A 56 -1.47 -5.23 3.51
CA ASP A 56 -1.30 -5.82 4.83
C ASP A 56 -0.74 -7.26 4.75
N THR A 57 -1.21 -8.03 3.75
CA THR A 57 -0.67 -9.35 3.42
C THR A 57 0.78 -9.28 2.96
N THR A 58 1.13 -8.33 2.10
CA THR A 58 2.51 -8.11 1.63
C THR A 58 3.42 -7.68 2.78
N THR A 59 2.97 -6.78 3.65
CA THR A 59 3.70 -6.34 4.85
C THR A 59 4.00 -7.53 5.77
N HIS A 60 3.01 -8.39 6.03
CA HIS A 60 3.21 -9.64 6.77
C HIS A 60 4.22 -10.57 6.10
N GLN A 61 4.22 -10.68 4.77
CA GLN A 61 5.20 -11.49 4.03
C GLN A 61 6.62 -10.93 4.18
N ILE A 62 6.81 -9.61 4.10
CA ILE A 62 8.12 -8.96 4.33
C ILE A 62 8.62 -9.26 5.74
N MET A 63 7.77 -9.08 6.75
CA MET A 63 8.14 -9.34 8.16
C MET A 63 8.46 -10.82 8.41
N ALA A 64 7.67 -11.74 7.83
CA ALA A 64 7.95 -13.17 7.91
C ALA A 64 9.28 -13.55 7.24
N GLN A 65 9.57 -12.96 6.08
CA GLN A 65 10.83 -13.15 5.37
C GLN A 65 12.02 -12.58 6.16
N LEU A 66 11.85 -11.39 6.77
CA LEU A 66 12.84 -10.75 7.63
C LEU A 66 13.19 -11.61 8.84
N HIS A 67 12.20 -12.21 9.51
CA HIS A 67 12.42 -13.12 10.65
C HIS A 67 13.14 -14.43 10.26
N ARG A 68 13.01 -14.88 9.01
CA ARG A 68 13.63 -16.12 8.50
C ARG A 68 14.98 -15.89 7.81
N THR A 69 15.40 -14.65 7.68
CA THR A 69 16.60 -14.25 6.94
C THR A 69 17.71 -13.84 7.90
N PHE A 70 18.83 -14.57 7.81
CA PHE A 70 20.01 -14.34 8.65
C PHE A 70 20.89 -13.20 8.14
N VAL A 71 21.04 -13.08 6.82
CA VAL A 71 21.78 -11.99 6.14
C VAL A 71 20.78 -11.21 5.30
N THR A 72 20.56 -9.94 5.65
CA THR A 72 19.66 -9.03 4.92
C THR A 72 20.42 -8.15 3.93
N PRO A 73 19.76 -7.67 2.86
CA PRO A 73 20.41 -6.84 1.84
C PRO A 73 20.83 -5.46 2.37
N PHE A 74 20.15 -4.98 3.41
CA PHE A 74 20.47 -3.76 4.16
C PHE A 74 19.94 -3.90 5.59
N ASP A 75 20.00 -2.83 6.38
CA ASP A 75 19.66 -2.85 7.80
C ASP A 75 18.25 -3.37 8.05
N ARG A 76 18.13 -4.30 9.01
CA ARG A 76 16.88 -5.01 9.30
C ARG A 76 15.77 -4.08 9.78
N GLU A 77 16.16 -3.06 10.53
CA GLU A 77 15.26 -2.04 11.06
C GLU A 77 14.68 -1.20 9.91
N ASP A 78 15.50 -0.86 8.92
CA ASP A 78 15.06 -0.12 7.73
C ASP A 78 14.13 -0.96 6.84
N ILE A 79 14.36 -2.26 6.69
CA ILE A 79 13.45 -3.16 5.97
C ILE A 79 12.06 -3.16 6.61
N ALA A 80 12.01 -3.30 7.94
CA ALA A 80 10.76 -3.30 8.69
C ALA A 80 10.06 -1.94 8.62
N LEU A 81 10.82 -0.86 8.78
CA LEU A 81 10.31 0.50 8.72
C LEU A 81 9.75 0.82 7.33
N LEU A 82 10.46 0.48 6.26
CA LEU A 82 9.99 0.71 4.89
C LEU A 82 8.70 -0.05 4.60
N ALA A 83 8.60 -1.31 5.03
CA ALA A 83 7.37 -2.10 4.89
C ALA A 83 6.20 -1.43 5.59
N HIS A 84 6.40 -1.02 6.85
CA HIS A 84 5.37 -0.36 7.66
C HIS A 84 4.94 0.99 7.07
N VAL A 85 5.88 1.81 6.59
CA VAL A 85 5.54 3.14 6.05
C VAL A 85 4.77 3.05 4.73
N LEU A 86 5.07 2.06 3.88
CA LEU A 86 4.29 1.81 2.66
C LEU A 86 2.87 1.35 2.98
N ASP A 87 2.74 0.51 4.00
CA ASP A 87 1.47 0.01 4.53
C ASP A 87 0.60 1.14 5.09
N ASP A 88 1.18 1.98 5.96
CA ASP A 88 0.52 3.12 6.60
C ASP A 88 -0.16 4.04 5.57
N VAL A 89 0.47 4.28 4.42
CA VAL A 89 -0.13 5.12 3.36
C VAL A 89 -1.39 4.46 2.80
N THR A 90 -1.36 3.15 2.57
CA THR A 90 -2.52 2.38 2.08
C THR A 90 -3.63 2.36 3.13
N ASP A 91 -3.27 2.20 4.41
CA ASP A 91 -4.20 2.26 5.54
C ASP A 91 -4.86 3.62 5.69
N PHE A 92 -4.10 4.72 5.57
CA PHE A 92 -4.68 6.06 5.63
C PHE A 92 -5.63 6.34 4.46
N ILE A 93 -5.34 5.81 3.27
CA ILE A 93 -6.23 5.87 2.11
C ILE A 93 -7.53 5.11 2.41
N HIS A 94 -7.43 3.90 2.96
CA HIS A 94 -8.58 3.10 3.36
C HIS A 94 -9.41 3.78 4.45
N ALA A 95 -8.76 4.26 5.52
CA ALA A 95 -9.41 4.96 6.61
C ALA A 95 -10.14 6.24 6.15
N ALA A 96 -9.58 6.98 5.19
CA ALA A 96 -10.25 8.13 4.61
C ALA A 96 -11.52 7.75 3.84
N ALA A 97 -11.46 6.68 3.03
CA ALA A 97 -12.60 6.18 2.27
C ALA A 97 -13.69 5.61 3.20
N ASP A 98 -13.31 4.84 4.21
CA ASP A 98 -14.23 4.28 5.21
C ASP A 98 -14.88 5.38 6.05
N ALA A 99 -14.12 6.39 6.49
CA ALA A 99 -14.67 7.53 7.21
C ALA A 99 -15.73 8.28 6.40
N MET A 100 -15.51 8.48 5.09
CA MET A 100 -16.49 9.12 4.21
C MET A 100 -17.83 8.36 4.19
N LEU A 101 -17.77 7.03 4.17
CA LEU A 101 -18.94 6.16 4.20
C LEU A 101 -19.62 6.16 5.58
N LEU A 102 -18.83 5.96 6.64
CA LEU A 102 -19.30 5.88 8.04
C LEU A 102 -20.02 7.17 8.45
N TYR A 103 -19.46 8.33 8.10
CA TYR A 103 -20.06 9.63 8.41
C TYR A 103 -21.15 10.06 7.43
N LYS A 104 -21.47 9.25 6.42
CA LYS A 104 -22.50 9.54 5.40
C LYS A 104 -22.29 10.89 4.74
N VAL A 105 -21.07 11.13 4.26
CA VAL A 105 -20.73 12.36 3.53
C VAL A 105 -21.62 12.47 2.29
N ASP A 106 -22.32 13.60 2.12
CA ASP A 106 -23.20 13.81 0.98
C ASP A 106 -22.42 13.89 -0.34
N SER A 107 -21.32 14.65 -0.35
CA SER A 107 -20.41 14.77 -1.49
C SER A 107 -19.03 15.28 -1.06
N PRO A 108 -17.95 14.92 -1.78
CA PRO A 108 -16.60 15.33 -1.48
C PRO A 108 -16.40 16.78 -1.90
N SER A 109 -15.76 17.57 -1.04
CA SER A 109 -15.41 18.95 -1.36
C SER A 109 -14.33 19.02 -2.44
N GLN A 110 -14.22 20.16 -3.12
CA GLN A 110 -13.12 20.39 -4.07
C GLN A 110 -11.74 20.19 -3.43
N ARG A 111 -11.58 20.55 -2.16
CA ARG A 111 -10.33 20.35 -1.41
C ARG A 111 -10.01 18.87 -1.19
N ALA A 112 -11.03 18.02 -0.99
CA ALA A 112 -10.83 16.57 -0.87
C ALA A 112 -10.31 15.97 -2.18
N LYS A 113 -10.80 16.46 -3.34
CA LYS A 113 -10.30 16.04 -4.66
C LYS A 113 -8.86 16.48 -4.89
N GLU A 114 -8.54 17.73 -4.55
CA GLU A 114 -7.15 18.24 -4.61
C GLU A 114 -6.19 17.46 -3.71
N LEU A 115 -6.63 17.04 -2.52
CA LEU A 115 -5.82 16.18 -1.64
C LEU A 115 -5.62 14.79 -2.25
N ALA A 116 -6.65 14.19 -2.85
CA ALA A 116 -6.52 12.91 -3.53
C ALA A 116 -5.56 12.99 -4.74
N ASP A 117 -5.54 14.10 -5.46
CA ASP A 117 -4.57 14.36 -6.53
C ASP A 117 -3.12 14.35 -6.00
N ILE A 118 -2.88 15.03 -4.88
CA ILE A 118 -1.55 15.08 -4.26
C ILE A 118 -1.11 13.68 -3.81
N ILE A 119 -2.02 12.89 -3.22
CA ILE A 119 -1.73 11.52 -2.80
C ILE A 119 -1.35 10.65 -4.01
N VAL A 120 -2.08 10.76 -5.13
CA VAL A 120 -1.76 10.03 -6.36
C VAL A 120 -0.41 10.44 -6.94
N GLN A 121 -0.09 11.75 -6.94
CA GLN A 121 1.19 12.25 -7.42
C GLN A 121 2.35 11.73 -6.56
N ALA A 122 2.24 11.87 -5.24
CA ALA A 122 3.26 11.41 -4.31
C ALA A 122 3.47 9.89 -4.38
N ALA A 123 2.39 9.09 -4.45
CA ALA A 123 2.49 7.65 -4.56
C ALA A 123 3.16 7.20 -5.88
N ALA A 124 2.95 7.92 -6.98
CA ALA A 124 3.50 7.57 -8.29
C ALA A 124 5.01 7.88 -8.44
N GLU A 125 5.61 8.62 -7.50
CA GLU A 125 7.05 8.89 -7.45
C GLU A 125 7.84 7.81 -6.69
N VAL A 126 7.15 6.93 -5.97
CA VAL A 126 7.71 5.78 -5.24
C VAL A 126 7.93 4.61 -6.19
#